data_AF-A0A0C2IIV3-F1
#
_entry.id   AF-A0A0C2IIV3-F1
#
_cell.length_a   1.000
_cell.length_b   1.000
_cell.length_c   1.000
_cell.angle_alpha   90.00
_cell.angle_beta   90.00
_cell.angle_gamma   90.00
#
_symmetry.space_group_name_H-M   'P 1'
#
loop_
_entity.id
_entity.type
_entity.pdbx_description
1 polymer ?
#
loop_
_entity_poly.entity_id
_entity_poly.type
_entity_poly.pdbx_seq_one_letter_code
_entity_poly.pdbx_strand_id
1 'polypeptide(L)'
;MHQIARARFSHDDSRIIGVDLNYNVNIFDTETGGVLASLTDPDRKYYFEHSIPQSNPSSGLVLSNGELYCPRSGTLVHVFDRLTHFPGGMFTVTDMELIFGPEEV
;
A
#
# COMPACT_ATOMS: atom_id res chain seq x y z
N MET A 1 -9.37 -16.58 5.62
CA MET A 1 -10.27 -15.58 5.01
C MET A 1 -9.63 -14.23 5.28
N HIS A 2 -9.13 -13.53 4.26
CA HIS A 2 -8.49 -12.22 4.43
C HIS A 2 -9.58 -11.18 4.63
N GLN A 3 -9.89 -10.83 5.87
CA GLN A 3 -10.82 -9.75 6.15
C GLN A 3 -10.14 -8.41 5.82
N ILE A 4 -10.53 -7.83 4.69
CA ILE A 4 -9.99 -6.56 4.20
C ILE A 4 -10.63 -5.41 4.99
N ALA A 5 -9.80 -4.59 5.62
CA ALA A 5 -10.22 -3.44 6.42
C ALA A 5 -10.32 -2.16 5.58
N ARG A 6 -9.42 -2.01 4.59
CA ARG A 6 -9.38 -0.87 3.66
C ARG A 6 -8.95 -1.34 2.28
N ALA A 7 -9.44 -0.68 1.25
CA ALA A 7 -9.08 -0.99 -0.13
C ALA A 7 -9.11 0.24 -1.03
N ARG A 8 -8.39 0.18 -2.15
CA ARG A 8 -8.40 1.17 -3.23
C ARG A 8 -8.19 0.46 -4.57
N PHE A 9 -8.77 0.98 -5.65
CA PHE A 9 -8.44 0.52 -7.00
C PHE A 9 -7.01 0.91 -7.39
N SER A 10 -6.36 0.10 -8.21
CA SER A 10 -5.18 0.55 -8.97
C SER A 10 -5.57 1.67 -9.92
N HIS A 11 -4.58 2.42 -10.40
CA HIS A 11 -4.84 3.59 -11.26
C HIS A 11 -5.51 3.25 -12.60
N ASP A 12 -5.35 2.01 -13.07
CA ASP A 12 -5.92 1.48 -14.31
C ASP A 12 -7.18 0.63 -14.07
N ASP A 13 -7.71 0.61 -12.84
CA ASP A 13 -8.86 -0.18 -12.40
C ASP A 13 -8.75 -1.71 -12.61
N SER A 14 -7.58 -2.21 -13.02
CA SER A 14 -7.36 -3.65 -13.24
C SER A 14 -7.17 -4.45 -11.94
N ARG A 15 -6.98 -3.76 -10.82
CA ARG A 15 -6.71 -4.39 -9.51
C ARG A 15 -7.40 -3.68 -8.36
N ILE A 16 -7.67 -4.45 -7.30
CA ILE A 16 -8.00 -3.92 -5.98
C ILE A 16 -6.80 -4.16 -5.08
N ILE A 17 -6.36 -3.12 -4.39
CA ILE A 17 -5.30 -3.19 -3.39
C ILE A 17 -5.97 -3.07 -2.03
N GLY A 18 -6.03 -4.18 -1.31
CA GLY A 18 -6.62 -4.29 0.01
C GLY A 18 -5.55 -4.37 1.10
N VAL A 19 -5.89 -3.89 2.28
CA VAL A 19 -5.11 -4.08 3.51
C VAL A 19 -5.97 -4.86 4.49
N ASP A 20 -5.44 -5.97 4.99
CA ASP A 20 -6.12 -6.79 6.00
C ASP A 20 -5.91 -6.26 7.43
N LEU A 21 -6.57 -6.89 8.40
CA LEU A 21 -6.46 -6.52 9.82
C LEU A 21 -5.05 -6.70 10.41
N ASN A 22 -4.17 -7.44 9.73
CA ASN A 22 -2.77 -7.62 10.10
C ASN A 22 -1.85 -6.64 9.35
N TYR A 23 -2.41 -5.64 8.67
CA TYR A 23 -1.69 -4.65 7.86
C TYR A 23 -0.96 -5.24 6.65
N ASN A 24 -1.30 -6.46 6.23
CA ASN A 24 -0.74 -7.04 5.03
C ASN A 24 -1.50 -6.55 3.80
N VAL A 25 -0.76 -6.31 2.72
CA VAL A 25 -1.32 -5.87 1.45
C VAL A 25 -1.73 -7.10 0.66
N ASN A 26 -2.99 -7.16 0.24
CA ASN A 26 -3.53 -8.19 -0.63
C ASN A 26 -3.97 -7.54 -1.93
N ILE A 27 -3.53 -8.08 -3.06
CA ILE A 27 -3.82 -7.54 -4.39
C ILE A 27 -4.74 -8.52 -5.10
N PHE A 28 -5.86 -8.02 -5.59
CA PHE A 28 -6.88 -8.79 -6.28
C PHE A 28 -6.99 -8.33 -7.72
N ASP A 29 -7.25 -9.27 -8.60
CA ASP A 29 -7.63 -9.00 -9.99
C ASP A 29 -9.11 -8.59 -10.05
N THR A 30 -9.44 -7.48 -10.70
CA THR A 30 -10.83 -6.98 -10.73
C THR A 30 -11.74 -7.80 -11.62
N GLU A 31 -11.21 -8.46 -12.65
CA GLU A 31 -12.00 -9.26 -13.59
C GLU A 31 -12.38 -10.62 -12.99
N THR A 32 -11.40 -11.31 -12.41
CA THR A 32 -11.57 -12.68 -11.91
C THR A 32 -11.89 -12.75 -10.42
N GLY A 33 -11.62 -11.68 -9.67
CA GLY A 33 -11.67 -11.68 -8.20
C GLY A 33 -10.56 -12.49 -7.53
N GLY A 34 -9.62 -13.03 -8.31
CA GLY A 34 -8.52 -13.85 -7.81
C GLY A 34 -7.49 -13.03 -7.03
N VAL A 35 -6.85 -13.65 -6.03
CA VAL A 35 -5.71 -13.06 -5.32
C VAL A 35 -4.47 -13.18 -6.20
N LEU A 36 -3.89 -12.03 -6.58
CA LEU A 36 -2.67 -11.95 -7.37
C LEU A 36 -1.41 -12.00 -6.49
N ALA A 37 -1.45 -11.32 -5.34
CA ALA A 37 -0.32 -11.26 -4.42
C ALA A 37 -0.76 -10.97 -2.98
N SER A 38 0.03 -11.43 -2.02
CA SER A 38 -0.06 -11.05 -0.61
C SER A 38 1.33 -10.62 -0.14
N LEU A 39 1.46 -9.40 0.36
CA LEU A 39 2.72 -8.72 0.68
C LEU A 39 2.74 -8.42 2.17
N THR A 40 3.84 -8.81 2.81
CA THR A 40 3.97 -8.79 4.28
C THR A 40 5.33 -8.25 4.67
N ASP A 41 5.38 -7.49 5.76
CA ASP A 41 6.62 -7.21 6.48
C ASP A 41 6.66 -8.09 7.75
N PRO A 42 7.53 -9.12 7.82
CA PRO A 42 7.63 -9.99 8.99
C PRO A 42 8.25 -9.26 10.21
N ASP A 43 8.99 -8.18 9.98
CA ASP A 43 9.70 -7.42 11.02
C ASP A 43 9.05 -6.03 11.27
N ARG A 44 7.74 -5.93 10.95
CA ARG A 44 6.97 -4.70 10.99
C ARG A 44 7.09 -3.97 12.32
N LYS A 45 7.59 -2.74 12.25
CA LYS A 45 7.84 -1.89 13.43
C LYS A 45 6.69 -0.96 13.78
N TYR A 46 5.88 -0.57 12.79
CA TYR A 46 4.88 0.48 12.94
C TYR A 46 3.50 0.01 12.50
N TYR A 47 2.48 0.62 13.08
CA TYR A 47 1.08 0.37 12.77
C TYR A 47 0.36 1.71 12.64
N PHE A 48 0.02 2.06 11.41
CA PHE A 48 -0.65 3.29 11.05
C PHE A 48 -2.14 3.04 10.93
N GLU A 49 -2.85 3.23 12.04
CA GLU A 49 -4.30 3.25 12.06
C GLU A 49 -4.79 4.29 11.04
N HIS A 50 -5.68 3.90 10.14
CA HIS A 50 -6.18 4.72 9.03
C HIS A 50 -5.33 4.77 7.75
N SER A 51 -4.25 3.99 7.64
CA SER A 51 -3.48 3.89 6.39
C SER A 51 -4.31 3.34 5.24
N ILE A 52 -4.45 4.10 4.15
CA ILE A 52 -5.11 3.67 2.92
C ILE A 52 -4.03 3.27 1.91
N PRO A 53 -4.08 2.04 1.36
CA PRO A 53 -3.07 1.61 0.40
C PRO A 53 -3.10 2.47 -0.86
N GLN A 54 -1.93 2.67 -1.43
CA GLN A 54 -1.65 3.57 -2.55
C GLN A 54 -0.80 2.81 -3.55
N SER A 55 -1.20 2.75 -4.82
CA SER A 55 -0.31 2.29 -5.90
C SER A 55 0.17 3.45 -6.72
N ASN A 56 1.38 3.33 -7.26
CA ASN A 56 1.84 4.25 -8.27
C ASN A 56 1.45 3.74 -9.69
N PRO A 57 0.91 4.61 -10.56
CA PRO A 57 0.48 4.26 -11.92
C PRO A 57 1.54 3.55 -12.78
N SER A 58 2.80 4.01 -12.74
CA SER A 58 3.80 3.61 -13.75
C SER A 58 4.75 2.50 -13.32
N SER A 59 5.21 2.47 -12.06
CA SER A 59 6.20 1.47 -11.61
C SER A 59 5.56 0.23 -10.97
N GLY A 60 4.26 0.28 -10.70
CA GLY A 60 3.51 -0.79 -10.06
C GLY A 60 3.86 -1.02 -8.59
N LEU A 61 4.47 -0.05 -7.92
CA LEU A 61 4.77 -0.08 -6.48
C LEU A 61 3.51 0.17 -5.66
N VAL A 62 3.50 -0.34 -4.44
CA VAL A 62 2.42 -0.12 -3.47
C VAL A 62 2.99 0.45 -2.18
N LEU A 63 2.48 1.58 -1.73
CA LEU A 63 2.69 2.13 -0.40
C LEU A 63 1.51 1.76 0.50
N SER A 64 1.80 1.19 1.66
CA SER A 64 0.83 0.97 2.73
C SER A 64 1.56 0.95 4.06
N ASN A 65 1.00 1.53 5.12
CA ASN A 65 1.60 1.47 6.45
C ASN A 65 3.05 2.01 6.54
N GLY A 66 3.44 2.96 5.68
CA GLY A 66 4.82 3.45 5.60
C GLY A 66 5.80 2.44 4.98
N GLU A 67 5.30 1.34 4.45
CA GLU A 67 6.05 0.28 3.77
C GLU A 67 5.81 0.38 2.27
N LEU A 68 6.91 0.36 1.52
CA LEU A 68 6.91 0.38 0.06
C LEU A 68 7.19 -1.03 -0.46
N TYR A 69 6.28 -1.54 -1.28
CA TYR A 69 6.34 -2.88 -1.83
C TYR A 69 6.43 -2.88 -3.35
N CYS A 70 7.08 -3.92 -3.89
CA CYS A 70 6.99 -4.29 -5.30
C CYS A 70 6.15 -5.57 -5.45
N PRO A 71 4.87 -5.46 -5.84
CA PRO A 71 3.97 -6.58 -6.09
C PRO A 71 4.49 -7.62 -7.08
N ARG A 72 5.24 -7.18 -8.10
CA ARG A 72 5.72 -8.07 -9.17
C ARG A 72 6.78 -9.04 -8.67
N SER A 73 7.66 -8.60 -7.77
CA SER A 73 8.68 -9.44 -7.13
C SER A 73 8.24 -10.00 -5.78
N GLY A 74 7.14 -9.49 -5.20
CA GLY A 74 6.69 -9.85 -3.85
C GLY A 74 7.55 -9.26 -2.73
N THR A 75 8.42 -8.30 -3.03
CA THR A 75 9.44 -7.81 -2.10
C THR A 75 9.01 -6.53 -1.39
N LEU A 76 9.29 -6.45 -0.08
CA LEU A 76 9.38 -5.19 0.64
C LEU A 76 10.62 -4.43 0.13
N VAL A 77 10.41 -3.25 -0.47
CA VAL A 77 11.45 -2.42 -1.08
C VAL A 77 12.06 -1.50 -0.03
N HIS A 78 11.22 -0.88 0.80
CA HIS A 78 11.66 0.08 1.81
C HIS A 78 10.64 0.24 2.93
N VAL A 79 11.11 0.62 4.11
CA VAL A 79 10.27 1.05 5.24
C VAL A 79 10.67 2.48 5.57
N PHE A 80 9.74 3.41 5.40
CA PHE A 80 9.98 4.81 5.71
C PHE A 80 10.02 5.01 7.23
N ASP A 81 11.00 5.79 7.69
CA ASP A 81 11.08 6.14 9.10
C ASP A 81 9.84 6.91 9.55
N ARG A 82 9.38 6.58 10.75
CA ARG A 82 8.22 7.24 11.35
C ARG A 82 8.63 8.60 11.90
N LEU A 83 8.45 9.64 11.08
CA LEU A 83 8.70 11.02 11.49
C LEU A 83 7.57 11.59 12.38
N THR A 84 6.33 11.09 12.23
CA THR A 84 5.14 11.51 13.00
C THR A 84 4.14 10.34 13.19
N HIS A 85 3.06 10.55 13.96
CA HIS A 85 1.95 9.59 14.09
C HIS A 85 0.99 9.56 12.87
N PHE A 86 1.41 10.06 11.70
CA PHE A 86 0.51 10.23 10.57
C PHE A 86 0.35 8.95 9.74
N PRO A 87 -0.87 8.59 9.33
CA PRO A 87 -1.13 7.23 8.89
C PRO A 87 -0.88 6.94 7.41
N GLY A 88 -0.38 7.89 6.61
CA GLY A 88 -0.29 7.68 5.18
C GLY A 88 0.68 8.58 4.44
N GLY A 89 0.89 8.20 3.19
CA GLY A 89 1.52 9.01 2.17
C GLY A 89 0.91 8.69 0.82
N MET A 90 1.18 9.54 -0.16
CA MET A 90 0.75 9.30 -1.53
C MET A 90 1.89 9.48 -2.52
N PHE A 91 1.80 8.75 -3.62
CA PHE A 91 2.62 9.05 -4.78
C PHE A 91 2.13 10.35 -5.42
N THR A 92 3.09 11.18 -5.81
CA THR A 92 2.82 12.32 -6.69
C THR A 92 2.41 11.83 -8.08
N VAL A 93 1.77 12.70 -8.87
CA VAL A 93 1.34 12.39 -10.25
C VAL A 93 2.49 12.05 -11.20
N THR A 94 3.72 12.44 -10.87
CA THR A 94 4.93 12.14 -11.65
C THR A 94 5.53 10.79 -11.29
N ASP A 95 5.04 10.11 -10.25
CA ASP A 95 5.54 8.85 -9.71
C ASP A 95 7.00 8.87 -9.21
N MET A 96 7.64 10.04 -9.18
CA MET A 96 9.03 10.18 -8.74
C MET A 96 9.16 10.53 -7.26
N GLU A 97 8.10 11.06 -6.68
CA GLU A 97 8.11 11.59 -5.32
C GLU A 97 6.96 11.01 -4.50
N LEU A 98 7.23 10.81 -3.22
CA LEU A 98 6.26 10.41 -2.22
C LEU A 98 6.01 11.59 -1.28
N ILE A 99 4.77 12.05 -1.17
CA ILE A 99 4.37 13.03 -0.15
C ILE A 99 4.01 12.24 1.10
N PHE A 100 4.78 12.45 2.17
CA PHE A 100 4.64 11.75 3.44
C PHE A 100 4.74 12.77 4.59
N GLY A 101 3.62 13.02 5.26
CA GLY A 101 3.54 14.05 6.29
C GLY A 101 2.10 14.37 6.67
N PRO A 102 1.90 15.24 7.67
CA PRO A 102 0.58 15.71 8.04
C PRO A 102 -0.06 16.53 6.92
N GLU A 103 -1.33 16.27 6.63
CA GLU A 103 -2.16 17.20 5.87
C GLU A 103 -2.53 18.34 6.84
N GLU A 104 -1.80 19.46 6.80
CA GLU A 104 -2.25 20.68 7.48
C GLU A 104 -3.34 21.32 6.62
N VAL A 105 -4.55 21.41 7.18
CA VAL A 105 -5.70 22.14 6.61
C VAL A 105 -5.66 23.59 7.06
#